data_AF-G8BVZ8-F1
#
_entry.id   AF-G8BVZ8-F1
#
_cell.length_a   1.000
_cell.length_b   1.000
_cell.length_c   1.000
_cell.angle_alpha   90.00
_cell.angle_beta   90.00
_cell.angle_gamma   90.00
#
_symmetry.space_group_name_H-M   'P 1'
#
loop_
_entity.id
_entity.type
_entity.pdbx_description
1 polymer ?
#
loop_
_entity_poly.entity_id
_entity_poly.type
_entity_poly.pdbx_seq_one_letter_code
_entity_poly.pdbx_strand_id
1 'polypeptide(L)'
;MARKSSSRNLIQSKNRHRNTTHEKSSRKHVARARRHVKNRPYMLTNKSTPVILEAIHIFIKYISDNINLLNNYILLMKKVTSLNYERTCLIKFVKKLRFYNETLRNSHLFNMESEEDREEKEDELNFKFENVDIINRVILLNSIFIKNLETLDLLNFQLTRSLQNEIWMKTLNEKLLIPEKNVAMIEDVYNHYIKFIQWLSETIGMHDSTGQLEVITQTIRYAQEDPSQPFPNSIHDEVETENIFLQTVIPSKNEEEYIQTLKEWLNILTAKNQQFQANFEDITSIWNGLLKTYPVKR
;
A
#
# COMPACT_ATOMS: atom_id res chain seq x y z
N MET A 1 -41.17 19.86 -47.94
CA MET A 1 -41.04 18.97 -46.75
C MET A 1 -40.10 17.79 -47.04
N ALA A 2 -38.77 17.96 -47.08
CA ALA A 2 -37.85 16.83 -47.36
C ALA A 2 -36.42 17.00 -46.81
N ARG A 3 -36.24 17.55 -45.59
CA ARG A 3 -34.90 17.69 -44.96
C ARG A 3 -34.77 17.16 -43.53
N LYS A 4 -35.80 16.57 -42.93
CA LYS A 4 -35.77 16.06 -41.54
C LYS A 4 -35.51 14.54 -41.41
N SER A 5 -35.57 13.77 -42.49
CA SER A 5 -35.39 12.31 -42.47
C SER A 5 -33.93 11.85 -42.62
N SER A 6 -33.08 12.61 -43.32
CA SER A 6 -31.68 12.21 -43.58
C SER A 6 -30.79 12.30 -42.32
N SER A 7 -30.99 13.32 -41.48
CA SER A 7 -30.17 13.52 -40.27
C SER A 7 -30.45 12.49 -39.17
N ARG A 8 -31.67 11.94 -39.08
CA ARG A 8 -32.00 10.90 -38.08
C ARG A 8 -31.37 9.54 -38.42
N ASN A 9 -31.30 9.18 -39.70
CA ASN A 9 -30.65 7.93 -40.13
C ASN A 9 -29.12 8.00 -39.98
N LEU A 10 -28.52 9.18 -40.15
CA LEU A 10 -27.09 9.38 -39.93
C LEU A 10 -26.70 9.23 -38.44
N ILE A 11 -27.55 9.69 -37.52
CA ILE A 11 -27.32 9.59 -36.08
C ILE A 11 -27.52 8.14 -35.58
N GLN A 12 -28.54 7.42 -36.08
CA GLN A 12 -28.74 6.00 -35.74
C GLN A 12 -27.61 5.09 -36.27
N SER A 13 -27.07 5.36 -37.46
CA SER A 13 -25.93 4.58 -37.99
C SER A 13 -24.63 4.83 -37.21
N LYS A 14 -24.35 6.09 -36.82
CA LYS A 14 -23.21 6.44 -35.97
C LYS A 14 -23.30 5.83 -34.57
N ASN A 15 -24.50 5.77 -33.97
CA ASN A 15 -24.70 5.14 -32.66
C ASN A 15 -24.58 3.60 -32.72
N ARG A 16 -25.02 2.95 -33.82
CA ARG A 16 -24.78 1.50 -34.02
C ARG A 16 -23.30 1.18 -34.23
N HIS A 17 -22.55 2.02 -34.95
CA HIS A 17 -21.09 1.85 -35.08
C HIS A 17 -20.33 2.12 -33.77
N ARG A 18 -20.75 3.10 -32.96
CA ARG A 18 -20.18 3.34 -31.62
C ARG A 18 -20.46 2.20 -30.65
N ASN A 19 -21.67 1.67 -30.61
CA ASN A 19 -21.98 0.56 -29.70
C ASN A 19 -21.24 -0.73 -30.10
N THR A 20 -21.14 -1.04 -31.40
CA THR A 20 -20.40 -2.23 -31.86
C THR A 20 -18.88 -2.10 -31.68
N THR A 21 -18.31 -0.89 -31.72
CA THR A 21 -16.89 -0.67 -31.38
C THR A 21 -16.63 -0.73 -29.88
N HIS A 22 -17.53 -0.23 -29.04
CA HIS A 22 -17.44 -0.35 -27.58
C HIS A 22 -17.60 -1.81 -27.12
N GLU A 23 -18.51 -2.57 -27.73
CA GLU A 23 -18.73 -3.99 -27.42
C GLU A 23 -17.56 -4.86 -27.91
N LYS A 24 -16.97 -4.55 -29.07
CA LYS A 24 -15.74 -5.20 -29.55
C LYS A 24 -14.52 -4.83 -28.71
N SER A 25 -14.42 -3.59 -28.21
CA SER A 25 -13.38 -3.16 -27.28
C SER A 25 -13.52 -3.85 -25.93
N SER A 26 -14.73 -3.89 -25.37
CA SER A 26 -15.04 -4.58 -24.11
C SER A 26 -14.82 -6.09 -24.22
N ARG A 27 -15.23 -6.74 -25.33
CA ARG A 27 -14.92 -8.16 -25.59
C ARG A 27 -13.42 -8.40 -25.80
N LYS A 28 -12.67 -7.46 -26.38
CA LYS A 28 -11.21 -7.55 -26.49
C LYS A 28 -10.52 -7.37 -25.12
N HIS A 29 -10.99 -6.45 -24.27
CA HIS A 29 -10.49 -6.30 -22.89
C HIS A 29 -10.81 -7.52 -22.03
N VAL A 30 -12.01 -8.09 -22.13
CA VAL A 30 -12.40 -9.33 -21.44
C VAL A 30 -11.64 -10.54 -22.02
N ALA A 31 -11.38 -10.59 -23.33
CA ALA A 31 -10.56 -11.65 -23.93
C ALA A 31 -9.06 -11.51 -23.60
N ARG A 32 -8.55 -10.28 -23.42
CA ARG A 32 -7.17 -10.00 -22.98
C ARG A 32 -7.01 -10.34 -21.50
N ALA A 33 -7.98 -9.98 -20.65
CA ALA A 33 -8.08 -10.43 -19.26
C ALA A 33 -8.16 -11.96 -19.15
N ARG A 34 -8.97 -12.63 -19.99
CA ARG A 34 -9.06 -14.10 -20.04
C ARG A 34 -7.80 -14.78 -20.60
N ARG A 35 -6.97 -14.09 -21.39
CA ARG A 35 -5.66 -14.60 -21.83
C ARG A 35 -4.60 -14.45 -20.73
N HIS A 36 -4.64 -13.39 -19.92
CA HIS A 36 -3.78 -13.26 -18.74
C HIS A 36 -4.10 -14.28 -17.62
N VAL A 37 -5.34 -14.77 -17.55
CA VAL A 37 -5.71 -15.86 -16.61
C VAL A 37 -5.12 -17.23 -17.02
N LYS A 38 -4.68 -17.43 -18.27
CA LYS A 38 -4.17 -18.73 -18.75
C LYS A 38 -2.67 -18.97 -18.53
N ASN A 39 -1.90 -17.95 -18.14
CA ASN A 39 -0.47 -18.06 -17.82
C ASN A 39 -0.23 -17.75 -16.34
N ARG A 40 -0.93 -18.44 -15.42
CA ARG A 40 -0.54 -18.42 -14.00
C ARG A 40 0.62 -19.40 -13.83
N PRO A 41 1.83 -18.99 -13.44
CA PRO A 41 2.80 -19.94 -12.93
C PRO A 41 2.28 -20.34 -11.54
N TYR A 42 1.49 -21.42 -11.48
CA TYR A 42 1.07 -22.04 -10.22
C TYR A 42 2.31 -22.64 -9.54
N MET A 43 3.01 -21.83 -8.76
CA MET A 43 4.31 -22.22 -8.19
C MET A 43 4.41 -22.06 -6.69
N LEU A 44 3.47 -21.35 -6.05
CA LEU A 44 3.50 -21.24 -4.60
C LEU A 44 2.99 -22.54 -3.98
N THR A 45 3.80 -23.10 -3.10
CA THR A 45 3.47 -24.25 -2.25
C THR A 45 3.61 -23.86 -0.78
N ASN A 46 3.39 -24.80 0.12
CA ASN A 46 3.57 -24.60 1.56
C ASN A 46 5.02 -24.20 1.94
N LYS A 47 6.01 -24.37 1.04
CA LYS A 47 7.39 -23.92 1.25
C LYS A 47 7.52 -22.40 1.32
N SER A 48 6.63 -21.66 0.63
CA SER A 48 6.61 -20.20 0.64
C SER A 48 6.01 -19.60 1.92
N THR A 49 5.21 -20.37 2.66
CA THR A 49 4.46 -19.93 3.85
C THR A 49 5.32 -19.26 4.93
N PRO A 50 6.48 -19.81 5.36
CA PRO A 50 7.29 -19.21 6.41
C PRO A 50 7.82 -17.82 6.03
N VAL A 51 8.17 -17.63 4.76
CA VAL A 51 8.71 -16.35 4.28
C VAL A 51 7.59 -15.31 4.10
N ILE A 52 6.39 -15.76 3.71
CA ILE A 52 5.20 -14.89 3.68
C ILE A 52 4.82 -14.44 5.11
N LEU A 53 4.92 -15.33 6.10
CA LEU A 53 4.74 -14.98 7.51
C LEU A 53 5.75 -13.93 7.98
N GLU A 54 7.02 -14.06 7.58
CA GLU A 54 8.04 -13.05 7.86
C GLU A 54 7.68 -11.69 7.25
N ALA A 55 7.15 -11.67 6.02
CA ALA A 55 6.65 -10.44 5.38
C ALA A 55 5.55 -9.76 6.21
N ILE A 56 4.62 -10.56 6.78
CA ILE A 56 3.57 -10.07 7.68
C ILE A 56 4.17 -9.45 8.93
N HIS A 57 5.14 -10.10 9.56
CA HIS A 57 5.79 -9.59 10.76
C HIS A 57 6.53 -8.27 10.51
N ILE A 58 7.21 -8.15 9.37
CA ILE A 58 7.89 -6.92 8.95
C ILE A 58 6.87 -5.79 8.72
N PHE A 59 5.73 -6.07 8.08
CA PHE A 59 4.67 -5.07 7.87
C PHE A 59 3.98 -4.65 9.18
N ILE A 60 3.73 -5.61 10.09
CA ILE A 60 3.24 -5.37 11.45
C ILE A 60 4.19 -4.45 12.22
N LYS A 61 5.50 -4.67 12.11
CA LYS A 61 6.50 -3.80 12.73
C LYS A 61 6.40 -2.38 12.17
N TYR A 62 6.31 -2.20 10.86
CA TYR A 62 6.16 -0.89 10.24
C TYR A 62 4.91 -0.13 10.72
N ILE A 63 3.75 -0.79 10.81
CA ILE A 63 2.55 -0.16 11.39
C ILE A 63 2.77 0.19 12.86
N SER A 64 3.41 -0.70 13.64
CA SER A 64 3.69 -0.49 15.06
C SER A 64 4.61 0.72 15.28
N ASP A 65 5.63 0.88 14.43
CA ASP A 65 6.59 1.99 14.51
C ASP A 65 5.90 3.33 14.18
N ASN A 66 4.99 3.36 13.19
CA ASN A 66 4.12 4.50 12.91
C ASN A 66 3.19 4.84 14.09
N ILE A 67 2.57 3.84 14.72
CA ILE A 67 1.73 4.04 15.92
C ILE A 67 2.55 4.68 17.04
N ASN A 68 3.77 4.22 17.27
CA ASN A 68 4.65 4.72 18.32
C ASN A 68 5.05 6.18 18.09
N LEU A 69 5.48 6.52 16.86
CA LEU A 69 5.74 7.90 16.45
C LEU A 69 4.55 8.81 16.75
N LEU A 70 3.37 8.43 16.26
CA LEU A 70 2.17 9.25 16.40
C LEU A 70 1.75 9.40 17.86
N ASN A 71 1.90 8.36 18.70
CA ASN A 71 1.62 8.47 20.12
C ASN A 71 2.52 9.53 20.78
N ASN A 72 3.82 9.52 20.50
CA ASN A 72 4.75 10.52 21.02
C ASN A 72 4.38 11.94 20.53
N TYR A 73 4.03 12.06 19.25
CA TYR A 73 3.62 13.34 18.68
C TYR A 73 2.29 13.87 19.25
N ILE A 74 1.31 13.00 19.47
CA ILE A 74 0.03 13.33 20.12
C ILE A 74 0.23 13.80 21.56
N LEU A 75 1.24 13.26 22.27
CA LEU A 75 1.61 13.71 23.61
C LEU A 75 2.22 15.11 23.58
N LEU A 76 3.06 15.41 22.59
CA LEU A 76 3.58 16.76 22.36
C LEU A 76 2.45 17.75 22.08
N MET A 77 1.57 17.43 21.12
CA MET A 77 0.45 18.29 20.73
C MET A 77 -0.55 18.55 21.87
N LYS A 78 -0.63 17.67 22.88
CA LYS A 78 -1.49 17.88 24.06
C LYS A 78 -1.17 19.19 24.79
N LYS A 79 0.07 19.69 24.70
CA LYS A 79 0.50 20.94 25.34
C LYS A 79 0.15 22.20 24.55
N VAL A 80 -0.29 22.04 23.30
CA VAL A 80 -0.53 23.14 22.38
C VAL A 80 -2.03 23.27 22.17
N THR A 81 -2.66 24.16 22.94
CA THR A 81 -4.13 24.31 22.97
C THR A 81 -4.73 24.69 21.63
N SER A 82 -3.99 25.40 20.77
CA SER A 82 -4.41 25.76 19.42
C SER A 82 -4.51 24.57 18.45
N LEU A 83 -3.95 23.39 18.81
CA LEU A 83 -3.88 22.20 17.96
C LEU A 83 -4.78 21.03 18.45
N ASN A 84 -5.80 21.33 19.25
CA ASN A 84 -6.64 20.31 19.88
C ASN A 84 -7.45 19.47 18.87
N TYR A 85 -7.89 20.07 17.76
CA TYR A 85 -8.69 19.39 16.75
C TYR A 85 -7.81 18.50 15.86
N GLU A 86 -6.64 19.00 15.47
CA GLU A 86 -5.61 18.29 14.71
C GLU A 86 -5.12 17.08 15.51
N ARG A 87 -4.89 17.26 16.81
CA ARG A 87 -4.56 16.15 17.72
C ARG A 87 -5.65 15.08 17.72
N THR A 88 -6.92 15.47 17.73
CA THR A 88 -8.05 14.52 17.70
C THR A 88 -8.11 13.77 16.36
N CYS A 89 -7.80 14.43 15.26
CA CYS A 89 -7.66 13.81 13.94
C CYS A 89 -6.55 12.74 13.94
N LEU A 90 -5.36 13.05 14.44
CA LEU A 90 -4.27 12.06 14.55
C LEU A 90 -4.63 10.87 15.45
N ILE A 91 -5.36 11.10 16.55
CA ILE A 91 -5.86 10.01 17.39
C ILE A 91 -6.76 9.05 16.60
N LYS A 92 -7.56 9.55 15.64
CA LYS A 92 -8.40 8.70 14.79
C LYS A 92 -7.55 7.83 13.86
N PHE A 93 -6.51 8.39 13.25
CA PHE A 93 -5.54 7.61 12.46
C PHE A 93 -4.85 6.54 13.30
N VAL A 94 -4.33 6.88 14.48
CA VAL A 94 -3.69 5.92 15.39
C VAL A 94 -4.63 4.77 15.75
N LYS A 95 -5.90 5.07 16.08
CA LYS A 95 -6.89 4.02 16.38
C LYS A 95 -7.11 3.09 15.19
N LYS A 96 -7.14 3.63 13.97
CA LYS A 96 -7.29 2.83 12.75
C LYS A 96 -6.06 1.94 12.51
N LEU A 97 -4.85 2.48 12.65
CA LEU A 97 -3.62 1.72 12.53
C LEU A 97 -3.53 0.60 13.58
N ARG A 98 -3.91 0.87 14.84
CA ARG A 98 -3.97 -0.16 15.88
C ARG A 98 -4.92 -1.30 15.50
N PHE A 99 -6.11 -0.96 15.01
CA PHE A 99 -7.06 -1.95 14.52
C PHE A 99 -6.49 -2.80 13.38
N TYR A 100 -5.81 -2.19 12.40
CA TYR A 100 -5.15 -2.95 11.32
C TYR A 100 -4.03 -3.84 11.83
N ASN A 101 -3.21 -3.34 12.76
CA ASN A 101 -2.12 -4.08 13.36
C ASN A 101 -2.62 -5.30 14.13
N GLU A 102 -3.67 -5.14 14.93
CA GLU A 102 -4.34 -6.22 15.65
C GLU A 102 -5.00 -7.22 14.69
N THR A 103 -5.65 -6.74 13.64
CA THR A 103 -6.24 -7.60 12.60
C THR A 103 -5.19 -8.47 11.92
N LEU A 104 -4.02 -7.91 11.59
CA LEU A 104 -2.92 -8.66 10.99
C LEU A 104 -2.32 -9.68 11.97
N ARG A 105 -2.11 -9.30 13.24
CA ARG A 105 -1.57 -10.18 14.29
C ARG A 105 -2.49 -11.37 14.57
N ASN A 106 -3.79 -11.13 14.59
CA ASN A 106 -4.80 -12.14 14.87
C ASN A 106 -5.28 -12.84 13.60
N SER A 107 -4.68 -12.54 12.43
CA SER A 107 -5.11 -13.16 11.19
C SER A 107 -4.66 -14.61 11.16
N HIS A 108 -5.63 -15.53 11.22
CA HIS A 108 -5.41 -16.98 10.99
C HIS A 108 -5.01 -17.31 9.54
N LEU A 109 -4.68 -16.28 8.73
CA LEU A 109 -4.38 -16.40 7.30
C LEU A 109 -3.26 -17.40 7.02
N PHE A 110 -2.36 -17.61 7.97
CA PHE A 110 -1.24 -18.54 7.87
C PHE A 110 -1.00 -19.33 9.17
N ASN A 111 -2.03 -19.48 10.01
CA ASN A 111 -1.95 -20.35 11.18
C ASN A 111 -1.79 -21.80 10.69
N MET A 112 -0.55 -22.24 10.61
CA MET A 112 -0.17 -23.64 10.57
C MET A 112 -0.10 -24.08 12.03
N GLU A 113 -1.25 -24.30 12.66
CA GLU A 113 -1.25 -25.15 13.84
C GLU A 113 -0.68 -26.49 13.37
N SER A 114 0.38 -26.92 14.05
CA SER A 114 0.95 -28.24 13.83
C SER A 114 -0.17 -29.27 14.04
N GLU A 115 -0.18 -30.36 13.27
CA GLU A 115 -1.20 -31.41 13.46
C GLU A 115 -1.17 -32.01 14.88
N GLU A 116 -0.09 -31.76 15.66
CA GLU A 116 0.05 -32.17 17.06
C GLU A 116 -0.80 -31.33 18.03
N ASP A 117 -1.22 -30.11 17.68
CA ASP A 117 -2.02 -29.23 18.55
C ASP A 117 -3.55 -29.36 18.31
N ARG A 118 -3.97 -30.16 17.32
CA ARG A 118 -5.38 -30.26 16.89
C ARG A 118 -6.25 -31.22 17.70
N GLU A 119 -5.69 -31.99 18.64
CA GLU A 119 -6.46 -33.00 19.36
C GLU A 119 -7.34 -32.47 20.51
N GLU A 120 -7.30 -31.18 20.89
CA GLU A 120 -8.03 -30.70 22.09
C GLU A 120 -9.04 -29.56 21.89
N LYS A 121 -9.37 -29.15 20.66
CA LYS A 121 -10.42 -28.13 20.43
C LYS A 121 -11.39 -28.52 19.33
N GLU A 122 -12.12 -29.60 19.57
CA GLU A 122 -13.42 -29.78 18.93
C GLU A 122 -14.44 -28.82 19.57
N ASP A 123 -15.26 -28.23 18.72
CA ASP A 123 -16.44 -27.41 19.04
C ASP A 123 -16.21 -25.96 19.50
N GLU A 124 -15.82 -25.08 18.56
CA GLU A 124 -16.53 -23.81 18.31
C GLU A 124 -16.01 -23.14 17.01
N LEU A 125 -16.91 -23.00 16.01
CA LEU A 125 -16.66 -22.39 14.70
C LEU A 125 -15.59 -23.05 13.82
N ASN A 126 -15.81 -24.31 13.46
CA ASN A 126 -15.17 -24.95 12.30
C ASN A 126 -15.65 -24.30 10.98
N PHE A 127 -15.18 -23.09 10.67
CA PHE A 127 -15.06 -22.67 9.28
C PHE A 127 -13.88 -23.45 8.70
N LYS A 128 -14.18 -24.65 8.19
CA LYS A 128 -13.24 -25.50 7.45
C LYS A 128 -12.61 -24.69 6.32
N PHE A 129 -11.49 -24.04 6.57
CA PHE A 129 -10.55 -23.62 5.54
C PHE A 129 -9.75 -24.85 5.06
N GLU A 130 -10.47 -25.88 4.62
CA GLU A 130 -9.89 -26.98 3.84
C GLU A 130 -9.31 -26.37 2.56
N ASN A 131 -7.98 -26.41 2.43
CA ASN A 131 -7.22 -26.12 1.20
C ASN A 131 -7.56 -24.80 0.49
N VAL A 132 -7.56 -23.67 1.20
CA VAL A 132 -7.38 -22.39 0.49
C VAL A 132 -5.98 -22.39 -0.10
N ASP A 133 -5.93 -22.49 -1.43
CA ASP A 133 -4.75 -22.28 -2.27
C ASP A 133 -3.91 -21.12 -1.71
N ILE A 134 -2.63 -21.37 -1.46
CA ILE A 134 -1.68 -20.39 -0.91
C ILE A 134 -1.71 -19.09 -1.72
N ILE A 135 -1.98 -19.17 -3.03
CA ILE A 135 -2.17 -18.01 -3.90
C ILE A 135 -3.34 -17.15 -3.41
N ASN A 136 -4.49 -17.74 -3.08
CA ASN A 136 -5.64 -16.98 -2.56
C ASN A 136 -5.34 -16.33 -1.20
N ARG A 137 -4.48 -16.96 -0.37
CA ARG A 137 -4.02 -16.37 0.90
C ARG A 137 -3.12 -15.16 0.64
N VAL A 138 -2.20 -15.26 -0.32
CA VAL A 138 -1.34 -14.14 -0.73
C VAL A 138 -2.16 -13.01 -1.35
N ILE A 139 -3.16 -13.33 -2.19
CA ILE A 139 -4.10 -12.34 -2.76
C ILE A 139 -4.80 -11.57 -1.64
N LEU A 140 -5.37 -12.28 -0.67
CA LEU A 140 -6.06 -11.66 0.46
C LEU A 140 -5.12 -10.81 1.32
N LEU A 141 -3.92 -11.32 1.60
CA LEU A 141 -2.88 -10.59 2.31
C LEU A 141 -2.53 -9.29 1.58
N ASN A 142 -2.31 -9.38 0.27
CA ASN A 142 -1.97 -8.26 -0.58
C ASN A 142 -3.07 -7.18 -0.55
N SER A 143 -4.35 -7.58 -0.61
CA SER A 143 -5.48 -6.64 -0.45
C SER A 143 -5.48 -5.94 0.91
N ILE A 144 -5.10 -6.63 1.99
CA ILE A 144 -4.97 -6.02 3.32
C ILE A 144 -3.81 -5.02 3.35
N PHE A 145 -2.66 -5.37 2.76
CA PHE A 145 -1.50 -4.48 2.67
C PHE A 145 -1.82 -3.21 1.87
N ILE A 146 -2.46 -3.34 0.70
CA ILE A 146 -2.89 -2.21 -0.12
C ILE A 146 -3.77 -1.27 0.71
N LYS A 147 -4.83 -1.79 1.35
CA LYS A 147 -5.72 -0.99 2.19
C LYS A 147 -4.98 -0.24 3.31
N ASN A 148 -4.00 -0.88 3.93
CA ASN A 148 -3.20 -0.27 4.98
C ASN A 148 -2.28 0.82 4.43
N LEU A 149 -1.66 0.60 3.26
CA LEU A 149 -0.80 1.58 2.60
C LEU A 149 -1.58 2.79 2.09
N GLU A 150 -2.78 2.61 1.53
CA GLU A 150 -3.65 3.74 1.15
C GLU A 150 -4.04 4.59 2.37
N THR A 151 -4.28 3.95 3.52
CA THR A 151 -4.55 4.69 4.76
C THR A 151 -3.29 5.43 5.25
N LEU A 152 -2.11 4.83 5.09
CA LEU A 152 -0.84 5.45 5.41
C LEU A 152 -0.52 6.62 4.48
N ASP A 153 -0.91 6.57 3.21
CA ASP A 153 -0.74 7.69 2.28
C ASP A 153 -1.49 8.94 2.75
N LEU A 154 -2.78 8.77 3.06
CA LEU A 154 -3.62 9.84 3.61
C LEU A 154 -3.04 10.40 4.92
N LEU A 155 -2.53 9.53 5.78
CA LEU A 155 -1.85 9.94 7.01
C LEU A 155 -0.56 10.69 6.71
N ASN A 156 0.28 10.20 5.78
CA ASN A 156 1.54 10.81 5.42
C ASN A 156 1.32 12.21 4.89
N PHE A 157 0.35 12.39 3.97
CA PHE A 157 -0.05 13.71 3.50
C PHE A 157 -0.53 14.63 4.64
N GLN A 158 -1.39 14.11 5.51
CA GLN A 158 -1.89 14.88 6.66
C GLN A 158 -0.76 15.28 7.61
N LEU A 159 0.17 14.37 7.92
CA LEU A 159 1.22 14.55 8.92
C LEU A 159 2.37 15.43 8.43
N THR A 160 2.80 15.23 7.18
CA THR A 160 4.03 15.83 6.63
C THR A 160 3.78 17.12 5.83
N ARG A 161 2.53 17.37 5.39
CA ARG A 161 2.16 18.56 4.63
C ARG A 161 1.12 19.40 5.35
N SER A 162 -0.12 18.91 5.41
CA SER A 162 -1.28 19.67 5.92
C SER A 162 -1.06 20.15 7.36
N LEU A 163 -0.70 19.23 8.26
CA LEU A 163 -0.48 19.55 9.67
C LEU A 163 0.75 20.42 9.90
N GLN A 164 1.83 20.25 9.13
CA GLN A 164 3.04 21.07 9.27
C GLN A 164 2.72 22.55 8.99
N ASN A 165 1.98 22.81 7.90
CA ASN A 165 1.51 24.16 7.55
C ASN A 165 0.60 24.73 8.64
N GLU A 166 -0.32 23.93 9.15
CA GLU A 166 -1.25 24.36 10.20
C GLU A 166 -0.53 24.70 11.52
N ILE A 167 0.45 23.88 11.91
CA ILE A 167 1.30 24.14 13.08
C ILE A 167 2.06 25.45 12.89
N TRP A 168 2.68 25.64 11.73
CA TRP A 168 3.40 26.87 11.42
C TRP A 168 2.49 28.09 11.55
N MET A 169 1.33 28.06 10.91
CA MET A 169 0.38 29.17 10.91
C MET A 169 -0.20 29.48 12.31
N LYS A 170 -0.50 28.46 13.13
CA LYS A 170 -1.12 28.65 14.45
C LYS A 170 -0.14 28.96 15.57
N THR A 171 1.12 28.54 15.43
CA THR A 171 2.07 28.55 16.54
C THR A 171 3.33 29.35 16.26
N LEU A 172 3.67 29.57 14.99
CA LEU A 172 4.94 30.17 14.54
C LEU A 172 6.16 29.51 15.23
N ASN A 173 6.05 28.22 15.53
CA ASN A 173 7.03 27.47 16.32
C ASN A 173 7.57 26.28 15.54
N GLU A 174 8.75 26.47 14.96
CA GLU A 174 9.45 25.45 14.17
C GLU A 174 9.79 24.19 14.99
N LYS A 175 9.91 24.31 16.32
CA LYS A 175 10.28 23.18 17.19
C LYS A 175 9.21 22.10 17.27
N LEU A 176 7.96 22.43 16.90
CA LEU A 176 6.86 21.49 16.82
C LEU A 176 6.78 20.78 15.47
N LEU A 177 7.51 21.26 14.47
CA LEU A 177 7.50 20.69 13.13
C LEU A 177 8.32 19.39 13.08
N ILE A 178 7.99 18.54 12.11
CA ILE A 178 8.79 17.38 11.75
C ILE A 178 9.90 17.88 10.81
N PRO A 179 11.19 17.65 11.15
CA PRO A 179 12.29 18.06 10.29
C PRO A 179 12.19 17.42 8.90
N GLU A 180 12.63 18.13 7.86
CA GLU A 180 12.58 17.65 6.47
C GLU A 180 13.30 16.31 6.27
N LYS A 181 14.41 16.07 6.97
CA LYS A 181 15.10 14.77 6.96
C LYS A 181 14.19 13.60 7.38
N ASN A 182 13.30 13.85 8.33
CA ASN A 182 12.37 12.86 8.85
C ASN A 182 11.16 12.70 7.92
N VAL A 183 10.72 13.77 7.26
CA VAL A 183 9.69 13.71 6.21
C VAL A 183 10.18 12.86 5.04
N ALA A 184 11.38 13.15 4.53
CA ALA A 184 12.00 12.37 3.46
C ALA A 184 12.13 10.89 3.83
N MET A 185 12.41 10.60 5.11
CA MET A 185 12.49 9.23 5.59
C MET A 185 11.13 8.50 5.62
N ILE A 186 10.06 9.20 6.02
CA ILE A 186 8.69 8.66 5.97
C ILE A 186 8.31 8.33 4.53
N GLU A 187 8.58 9.25 3.60
CA GLU A 187 8.30 9.08 2.17
C GLU A 187 9.12 7.92 1.58
N ASP A 188 10.42 7.83 1.88
CA ASP A 188 11.31 6.76 1.39
C ASP A 188 10.85 5.36 1.84
N VAL A 189 10.56 5.19 3.12
CA VAL A 189 10.10 3.89 3.65
C VAL A 189 8.75 3.51 3.04
N TYR A 190 7.81 4.45 2.97
CA TYR A 190 6.51 4.24 2.34
C TYR A 190 6.66 3.79 0.87
N ASN A 191 7.51 4.47 0.11
CA ASN A 191 7.79 4.18 -1.29
C ASN A 191 8.32 2.75 -1.50
N HIS A 192 9.20 2.26 -0.61
CA HIS A 192 9.70 0.88 -0.67
C HIS A 192 8.61 -0.14 -0.37
N TYR A 193 7.71 0.14 0.57
CA TYR A 193 6.55 -0.71 0.83
C TYR A 193 5.59 -0.74 -0.37
N ILE A 194 5.32 0.40 -1.00
CA ILE A 194 4.52 0.47 -2.23
C ILE A 194 5.14 -0.39 -3.33
N LYS A 195 6.46 -0.27 -3.55
CA LYS A 195 7.15 -1.05 -4.59
C LYS A 195 7.15 -2.54 -4.28
N PHE A 196 7.34 -2.92 -3.02
CA PHE A 196 7.23 -4.31 -2.58
C PHE A 196 5.82 -4.89 -2.85
N ILE A 197 4.77 -4.14 -2.54
CA ILE A 197 3.38 -4.56 -2.78
C ILE A 197 3.05 -4.61 -4.27
N GLN A 198 3.59 -3.69 -5.08
CA GLN A 198 3.53 -3.78 -6.53
C GLN A 198 4.16 -5.10 -7.03
N TRP A 199 5.38 -5.39 -6.57
CA TRP A 199 6.08 -6.63 -6.91
C TRP A 199 5.27 -7.86 -6.47
N LEU A 200 4.76 -7.89 -5.25
CA LEU A 200 3.95 -8.99 -4.72
C LEU A 200 2.69 -9.22 -5.55
N SER A 201 2.03 -8.15 -5.99
CA SER A 201 0.80 -8.20 -6.80
C SER A 201 1.07 -8.69 -8.23
N GLU A 202 2.06 -8.10 -8.88
CA GLU A 202 2.34 -8.34 -10.30
C GLU A 202 2.94 -9.73 -10.52
N THR A 203 3.77 -10.24 -9.61
CA THR A 203 4.38 -11.57 -9.70
C THR A 203 3.36 -12.71 -9.61
N ILE A 204 2.31 -12.57 -8.81
CA ILE A 204 1.22 -13.58 -8.70
C ILE A 204 0.11 -13.37 -9.76
N GLY A 205 0.28 -12.41 -10.66
CA GLY A 205 -0.68 -12.11 -11.73
C GLY A 205 -1.95 -11.41 -11.26
N MET A 206 -1.92 -10.69 -10.13
CA MET A 206 -2.99 -9.77 -9.73
C MET A 206 -2.91 -8.51 -10.59
N HIS A 207 -3.62 -8.52 -11.71
CA HIS A 207 -3.78 -7.36 -12.59
C HIS A 207 -5.16 -6.69 -12.48
N ASP A 208 -5.93 -7.01 -11.43
CA ASP A 208 -7.26 -6.42 -11.26
C ASP A 208 -7.14 -4.95 -10.84
N SER A 209 -7.98 -4.09 -11.43
CA SER A 209 -7.99 -2.65 -11.16
C SER A 209 -8.36 -2.30 -9.72
N THR A 210 -8.99 -3.24 -9.00
CA THR A 210 -9.38 -3.06 -7.58
C THR A 210 -8.21 -3.21 -6.60
N GLY A 211 -7.10 -3.81 -7.05
CA GLY A 211 -5.89 -4.03 -6.24
C GLY A 211 -4.73 -3.13 -6.64
N GLN A 212 -4.98 -2.04 -7.37
CA GLN A 212 -3.94 -1.09 -7.76
C GLN A 212 -3.83 0.04 -6.73
N LEU A 213 -2.59 0.37 -6.36
CA LEU A 213 -2.29 1.50 -5.49
C LEU A 213 -2.48 2.81 -6.28
N GLU A 214 -3.09 3.81 -5.64
CA GLU A 214 -3.40 5.11 -6.27
C GLU A 214 -2.13 5.78 -6.78
N VAL A 215 -1.09 5.85 -5.94
CA VAL A 215 0.20 6.48 -6.28
C VAL A 215 0.84 5.88 -7.53
N ILE A 216 0.76 4.55 -7.72
CA ILE A 216 1.30 3.87 -8.90
C ILE A 216 0.45 4.22 -10.13
N THR A 217 -0.87 4.12 -10.00
CA THR A 217 -1.81 4.41 -11.10
C THR A 217 -1.67 5.85 -11.58
N GLN A 218 -1.54 6.80 -10.65
CA GLN A 218 -1.38 8.21 -10.96
C GLN A 218 -0.02 8.49 -11.60
N THR A 219 1.05 7.88 -11.10
CA THR A 219 2.39 8.01 -11.69
C THR A 219 2.42 7.51 -13.13
N ILE A 220 1.79 6.36 -13.41
CA ILE A 220 1.66 5.82 -14.78
C ILE A 220 0.91 6.79 -15.68
N ARG A 221 -0.21 7.36 -15.21
CA ARG A 221 -0.99 8.33 -15.99
C ARG A 221 -0.18 9.58 -16.32
N TYR A 222 0.54 10.14 -15.35
CA TYR A 222 1.39 11.30 -15.59
C TYR A 222 2.50 11.01 -16.60
N ALA A 223 3.13 9.84 -16.52
CA ALA A 223 4.15 9.45 -17.49
C ALA A 223 3.56 9.25 -18.91
N GLN A 224 2.29 8.87 -19.04
CA GLN A 224 1.61 8.76 -20.34
C GLN A 224 1.22 10.12 -20.93
N GLU A 225 0.92 11.09 -20.07
CA GLU A 225 0.52 12.45 -20.47
C GLU A 225 1.73 13.36 -20.74
N ASP A 226 2.88 13.06 -20.15
CA ASP A 226 4.12 13.81 -20.35
C ASP A 226 4.89 13.32 -21.59
N PRO A 227 4.95 14.11 -22.68
CA PRO A 227 5.67 13.72 -23.90
C PRO A 227 7.19 13.65 -23.72
N SER A 228 7.73 14.10 -22.58
CA SER A 228 9.16 14.05 -22.26
C SER A 228 9.57 12.82 -21.44
N GLN A 229 8.61 12.14 -20.82
CA GLN A 229 8.88 10.91 -20.08
C GLN A 229 8.91 9.73 -21.05
N PRO A 230 9.94 8.88 -20.99
CA PRO A 230 9.92 7.66 -21.78
C PRO A 230 8.78 6.78 -21.21
N PHE A 231 7.78 6.48 -22.04
CA PHE A 231 6.73 5.53 -21.70
C PHE A 231 6.82 4.34 -22.66
N PRO A 232 6.82 3.10 -22.14
CA PRO A 232 6.92 1.92 -22.99
C PRO A 232 5.72 1.86 -23.95
N ASN A 233 6.00 1.86 -25.26
CA ASN A 233 4.98 1.65 -26.29
C ASN A 233 4.55 0.17 -26.35
N SER A 234 5.33 -0.71 -25.72
CA SER A 234 5.15 -2.15 -25.61
C SER A 234 5.57 -2.70 -24.24
N ILE A 235 4.98 -3.82 -23.81
CA ILE A 235 5.29 -4.54 -22.55
C ILE A 235 6.76 -5.02 -22.50
N HIS A 236 7.46 -5.02 -23.63
CA HIS A 236 8.86 -5.43 -23.78
C HIS A 236 9.85 -4.27 -23.85
N ASP A 237 9.38 -3.02 -23.79
CA ASP A 237 10.27 -1.87 -23.82
C ASP A 237 10.82 -1.65 -22.41
N GLU A 238 12.09 -2.01 -22.18
CA GLU A 238 12.82 -1.58 -21.00
C GLU A 238 13.07 -0.08 -21.11
N VAL A 239 12.27 0.68 -20.39
CA VAL A 239 12.48 2.12 -20.26
C VAL A 239 13.29 2.38 -19.00
N GLU A 240 14.50 2.89 -19.18
CA GLU A 240 15.28 3.42 -18.08
C GLU A 240 14.54 4.62 -17.47
N THR A 241 14.10 4.45 -16.22
CA THR A 241 13.40 5.48 -15.46
C THR A 241 13.92 5.51 -14.03
N GLU A 242 14.18 6.73 -13.54
CA GLU A 242 14.55 6.97 -12.15
C GLU A 242 13.35 6.80 -11.20
N ASN A 243 12.12 6.84 -11.72
CA ASN A 243 10.92 6.66 -10.91
C ASN A 243 10.69 5.16 -10.63
N ILE A 244 10.90 4.79 -9.37
CA ILE A 244 10.75 3.43 -8.86
C ILE A 244 9.40 2.77 -9.22
N PHE A 245 8.31 3.55 -9.35
CA PHE A 245 6.97 3.00 -9.64
C PHE A 245 6.75 2.68 -11.11
N LEU A 246 7.53 3.28 -12.00
CA LEU A 246 7.47 3.04 -13.44
C LEU A 246 8.33 1.85 -13.88
N GLN A 247 9.26 1.40 -13.03
CA GLN A 247 10.09 0.23 -13.29
C GLN A 247 9.25 -1.04 -13.38
N THR A 248 9.43 -1.81 -14.44
CA THR A 248 8.68 -3.05 -14.71
C THR A 248 9.01 -4.13 -13.69
N VAL A 249 7.99 -4.88 -13.23
CA VAL A 249 8.19 -6.05 -12.39
C VAL A 249 8.45 -7.26 -13.28
N ILE A 250 9.58 -7.92 -13.07
CA ILE A 250 9.91 -9.17 -13.73
C ILE A 250 9.25 -10.32 -12.96
N PRO A 251 8.36 -11.12 -13.60
CA PRO A 251 7.76 -12.28 -12.94
C PRO A 251 8.82 -13.34 -12.61
N SER A 252 8.73 -13.92 -11.40
CA SER A 252 9.58 -15.06 -11.03
C SER A 252 9.28 -16.28 -11.90
N LYS A 253 10.32 -17.00 -12.33
CA LYS A 253 10.21 -18.19 -13.19
C LYS A 253 9.82 -19.42 -12.40
N ASN A 254 10.21 -19.49 -11.12
CA ASN A 254 9.92 -20.60 -10.23
C ASN A 254 9.71 -20.18 -8.76
N GLU A 255 9.23 -21.13 -7.94
CA GLU A 255 8.98 -20.91 -6.51
C GLU A 255 10.26 -20.52 -5.75
N GLU A 256 11.39 -21.11 -6.12
CA GLU A 256 12.69 -20.86 -5.47
C GLU A 256 13.17 -19.43 -5.72
N GLU A 257 13.06 -18.95 -6.96
CA GLU A 257 13.34 -17.57 -7.35
C GLU A 257 12.38 -16.59 -6.67
N TYR A 258 11.09 -16.95 -6.57
CA TYR A 258 10.11 -16.15 -5.83
C TYR A 258 10.48 -16.02 -4.35
N ILE A 259 10.80 -17.13 -3.70
CA ILE A 259 11.20 -17.15 -2.28
C ILE A 259 12.50 -16.37 -2.08
N GLN A 260 13.47 -16.51 -2.97
CA GLN A 260 14.74 -15.79 -2.89
C GLN A 260 14.52 -14.28 -3.03
N THR A 261 13.76 -13.86 -4.04
CA THR A 261 13.43 -12.44 -4.27
C THR A 261 12.61 -11.87 -3.12
N LEU A 262 11.68 -12.66 -2.57
CA LEU A 262 10.91 -12.27 -1.38
C LEU A 262 11.85 -11.99 -0.20
N LYS A 263 12.79 -12.90 0.10
CA LYS A 263 13.77 -12.70 1.19
C LYS A 263 14.63 -11.46 0.97
N GLU A 264 15.05 -11.19 -0.25
CA GLU A 264 15.80 -9.97 -0.59
C GLU A 264 14.98 -8.71 -0.30
N TRP A 265 13.71 -8.69 -0.69
CA TRP A 265 12.79 -7.62 -0.30
C TRP A 265 12.64 -7.50 1.21
N LEU A 266 12.49 -8.61 1.94
CA LEU A 266 12.36 -8.58 3.40
C LEU A 266 13.60 -7.99 4.09
N ASN A 267 14.79 -8.27 3.57
CA ASN A 267 16.03 -7.65 4.05
C ASN A 267 16.03 -6.12 3.82
N ILE A 268 15.62 -5.68 2.62
CA ILE A 268 15.49 -4.25 2.30
C ILE A 268 14.51 -3.56 3.25
N LEU A 269 13.30 -4.12 3.39
CA LEU A 269 12.25 -3.55 4.26
C LEU A 269 12.67 -3.55 5.73
N THR A 270 13.36 -4.58 6.19
CA THR A 270 13.90 -4.64 7.56
C THR A 270 14.91 -3.53 7.79
N ALA A 271 15.85 -3.33 6.86
CA ALA A 271 16.82 -2.24 6.95
C ALA A 271 16.13 -0.87 6.92
N LYS A 272 15.12 -0.67 6.07
CA LYS A 272 14.32 0.56 6.02
C LYS A 272 13.59 0.82 7.34
N ASN A 273 12.98 -0.21 7.95
CA ASN A 273 12.34 -0.08 9.27
C ASN A 273 13.35 0.26 10.38
N GLN A 274 14.55 -0.30 10.35
CA GLN A 274 15.60 0.03 11.32
C GLN A 274 16.03 1.50 11.20
N GLN A 275 16.27 1.96 9.97
CA GLN A 275 16.63 3.36 9.73
C GLN A 275 15.49 4.32 10.09
N PHE A 276 14.24 3.93 9.83
CA PHE A 276 13.03 4.65 10.23
C PHE A 276 12.96 4.82 11.75
N GLN A 277 13.15 3.71 12.48
CA GLN A 277 13.16 3.70 13.94
C GLN A 277 14.28 4.57 14.52
N ALA A 278 15.51 4.46 13.99
CA ALA A 278 16.64 5.28 14.44
C ALA A 278 16.36 6.79 14.27
N ASN A 279 15.82 7.19 13.11
CA ASN A 279 15.41 8.58 12.87
C ASN A 279 14.28 9.04 13.80
N PHE A 280 13.44 8.12 14.27
CA PHE A 280 12.36 8.42 15.20
C PHE A 280 12.80 8.56 16.65
N GLU A 281 13.85 7.86 17.04
CA GLU A 281 14.46 8.03 18.36
C GLU A 281 15.09 9.44 18.46
N ASP A 282 15.75 9.90 17.39
CA ASP A 282 16.28 11.27 17.29
C ASP A 282 15.19 12.34 17.49
N ILE A 283 14.10 12.27 16.72
CA ILE A 283 13.03 13.28 16.80
C ILE A 283 12.27 13.20 18.12
N THR A 284 12.05 11.99 18.64
CA THR A 284 11.39 11.78 19.94
C THR A 284 12.23 12.37 21.07
N SER A 285 13.56 12.30 20.99
CA SER A 285 14.47 12.94 21.95
C SER A 285 14.27 14.47 21.98
N ILE A 286 14.17 15.10 20.81
CA ILE A 286 13.89 16.54 20.68
C ILE A 286 12.54 16.88 21.33
N TRP A 287 11.49 16.14 20.99
CA TRP A 287 10.15 16.35 21.54
C TRP A 287 10.10 16.14 23.06
N ASN A 288 10.80 15.12 23.58
CA ASN A 288 10.91 14.87 25.00
C ASN A 288 11.65 16.00 25.73
N GLY A 289 12.66 16.60 25.09
CA GLY A 289 13.31 17.83 25.57
C GLY A 289 12.32 18.97 25.73
N LEU A 290 11.50 19.22 24.69
CA LEU A 290 10.46 20.25 24.71
C LEU A 290 9.39 19.99 25.79
N LEU A 291 9.04 18.72 26.00
CA LEU A 291 8.11 18.31 27.05
C LEU A 291 8.67 18.61 28.46
N LYS A 292 9.98 18.56 28.67
CA LYS A 292 10.59 18.87 29.98
C LYS A 292 10.68 20.37 30.24
N THR A 293 10.92 21.19 29.21
CA THR A 293 11.05 22.65 29.36
C THR A 293 9.73 23.39 29.63
N TYR A 294 8.59 22.82 29.25
CA TYR A 294 7.26 23.42 29.50
C TYR A 294 6.39 22.48 30.34
N PRO A 295 6.49 22.51 31.69
CA PRO A 295 5.64 21.69 32.54
C PRO A 295 4.17 22.08 32.36
N VAL A 296 3.30 21.07 32.25
CA VAL A 296 1.86 21.27 32.18
C VAL A 296 1.41 21.89 33.51
N LYS A 297 0.94 23.13 33.50
CA LYS A 297 0.16 23.66 34.63
C LYS A 297 -1.08 22.78 34.75
N ARG A 298 -1.13 21.97 35.81
CA ARG A 298 -2.30 21.16 36.18
C ARG A 298 -3.45 22.07 36.61
#